data_AF-A0AAD0WWM5-F1
#
_entry.id   AF-A0AAD0WWM5-F1
#
_cell.length_a   1.000
_cell.length_b   1.000
_cell.length_c   1.000
_cell.angle_alpha   90.00
_cell.angle_beta   90.00
_cell.angle_gamma   90.00
#
_symmetry.space_group_name_H-M   'P 1'
#
loop_
_entity.id
_entity.type
_entity.pdbx_description
1 polymer ?
#
loop_
_entity_poly.entity_id
_entity_poly.type
_entity_poly.pdbx_seq_one_letter_code
_entity_poly.pdbx_strand_id
1 'polypeptide(L)'
;MSAEFKAKVEELISYHQIIRNEFKALMRRSYEIEEKYQDDPNIPKGLSNFFIRFWITIEADMQKEESHLFPLLLSDELETCEDIKEILEGHEEQELELKELMAKVQGYELSSEVNKEWTEFVKDIKRVVLGINIHMDRENEILFKYLCEIEESSALQACS
;
A
#
# COMPACT_ATOMS: atom_id res chain seq x y z
N MET A 1 -14.07 20.13 -5.92
CA MET A 1 -12.82 19.98 -5.12
C MET A 1 -11.83 21.11 -5.40
N SER A 2 -10.95 21.48 -4.46
CA SER A 2 -9.96 22.56 -4.64
C SER A 2 -8.77 22.13 -5.53
N ALA A 3 -8.03 23.10 -6.08
CA ALA A 3 -6.81 22.82 -6.86
C ALA A 3 -5.74 22.07 -6.02
N GLU A 4 -5.62 22.40 -4.74
CA GLU A 4 -4.74 21.70 -3.79
C GLU A 4 -5.15 20.23 -3.62
N PHE A 5 -6.45 19.95 -3.52
CA PHE A 5 -6.94 18.57 -3.44
C PHE A 5 -6.56 17.78 -4.69
N LYS A 6 -6.81 18.34 -5.88
CA LYS A 6 -6.48 17.68 -7.15
C LYS A 6 -4.98 17.41 -7.28
N ALA A 7 -4.13 18.35 -6.86
CA ALA A 7 -2.68 18.15 -6.84
C ALA A 7 -2.25 16.97 -5.94
N LYS A 8 -2.87 16.82 -4.75
CA LYS A 8 -2.58 15.66 -3.88
C LYS A 8 -3.01 14.33 -4.51
N VAL A 9 -4.12 14.30 -5.26
CA VAL A 9 -4.54 13.09 -6.01
C VAL A 9 -3.53 12.75 -7.11
N GLU A 10 -3.06 13.75 -7.86
CA GLU A 10 -2.03 13.55 -8.88
C GLU A 10 -0.70 13.03 -8.30
N GLU A 11 -0.34 13.46 -7.08
CA GLU A 11 0.82 12.92 -6.36
C GLU A 11 0.65 11.42 -6.06
N LEU A 12 -0.54 10.96 -5.64
CA LEU A 12 -0.81 9.52 -5.42
C LEU A 12 -0.61 8.70 -6.69
N ILE A 13 -1.19 9.15 -7.81
CA ILE A 13 -1.02 8.50 -9.13
C ILE A 13 0.47 8.32 -9.46
N SER A 14 1.25 9.38 -9.27
CA SER A 14 2.69 9.32 -9.54
C SER A 14 3.44 8.38 -8.58
N TYR A 15 2.96 8.25 -7.35
CA TYR A 15 3.55 7.42 -6.30
C TYR A 15 3.36 5.93 -6.58
N HIS A 16 2.28 5.52 -7.25
CA HIS A 16 2.05 4.12 -7.63
C HIS A 16 3.23 3.56 -8.42
N GLN A 17 3.82 4.34 -9.34
CA GLN A 17 4.98 3.87 -10.10
C GLN A 17 6.21 3.59 -9.23
N ILE A 18 6.38 4.32 -8.12
CA ILE A 18 7.42 4.08 -7.11
C ILE A 18 7.14 2.75 -6.42
N ILE A 19 5.92 2.53 -5.94
CA ILE A 19 5.49 1.27 -5.30
C ILE A 19 5.74 0.09 -6.24
N ARG A 20 5.25 0.16 -7.49
CA ARG A 20 5.43 -0.90 -8.48
C ARG A 20 6.90 -1.27 -8.71
N ASN A 21 7.77 -0.27 -8.80
CA ASN A 21 9.20 -0.51 -9.03
C ASN A 21 9.87 -1.15 -7.82
N GLU A 22 9.63 -0.60 -6.64
CA GLU A 22 10.27 -1.06 -5.41
C GLU A 22 9.76 -2.44 -4.99
N PHE A 23 8.46 -2.68 -5.12
CA PHE A 23 7.85 -3.95 -4.74
C PHE A 23 8.29 -5.09 -5.65
N LYS A 24 8.38 -4.86 -6.97
CA LYS A 24 8.93 -5.86 -7.92
C LYS A 24 10.38 -6.21 -7.61
N ALA A 25 11.20 -5.21 -7.25
CA ALA A 25 12.57 -5.46 -6.82
C ALA A 25 12.60 -6.28 -5.51
N LEU A 26 11.72 -5.97 -4.56
CA LEU A 26 11.59 -6.70 -3.30
C LEU A 26 11.16 -8.16 -3.50
N MET A 27 10.17 -8.40 -4.36
CA MET A 27 9.71 -9.73 -4.74
C MET A 27 10.86 -10.56 -5.32
N ARG A 28 11.60 -10.01 -6.29
CA ARG A 28 12.74 -10.70 -6.88
C ARG A 28 13.80 -11.04 -5.82
N ARG A 29 14.16 -10.07 -4.98
CA ARG A 29 15.17 -10.26 -3.93
C ARG A 29 14.72 -11.30 -2.88
N SER A 30 13.43 -11.33 -2.55
CA SER A 30 12.87 -12.31 -1.62
C SER A 30 13.01 -13.74 -2.13
N TYR A 31 12.78 -13.95 -3.43
CA TYR A 31 12.96 -15.25 -4.08
C TYR A 31 14.43 -15.67 -4.07
N GLU A 32 15.34 -14.78 -4.48
CA GLU A 32 16.78 -15.06 -4.52
C GLU A 32 17.34 -15.43 -3.14
N ILE A 33 16.89 -14.75 -2.07
CA ILE A 33 17.31 -15.03 -0.70
C ILE A 33 16.77 -16.38 -0.22
N GLU A 34 15.48 -16.66 -0.42
CA GLU A 34 14.92 -17.95 0.01
C GLU A 34 15.52 -19.14 -0.74
N GLU A 35 15.80 -18.99 -2.04
CA GLU A 35 16.46 -20.04 -2.82
C GLU A 35 17.90 -20.30 -2.33
N LYS A 36 18.66 -19.22 -2.11
CA LYS A 36 20.05 -19.30 -1.65
C LYS A 36 20.18 -19.90 -0.24
N TYR A 37 19.24 -19.59 0.64
CA TYR A 37 19.27 -19.99 2.05
C TYR A 37 18.22 -21.05 2.41
N GLN A 38 17.76 -21.84 1.43
CA GLN A 38 16.67 -22.81 1.62
C GLN A 38 16.91 -23.82 2.77
N ASP A 39 18.17 -24.17 3.02
CA ASP A 39 18.60 -25.10 4.07
C ASP A 39 18.99 -24.41 5.39
N ASP A 40 19.01 -23.08 5.45
CA ASP A 40 19.37 -22.33 6.65
C ASP A 40 18.13 -22.17 7.55
N PRO A 41 18.11 -22.76 8.76
CA PRO A 41 16.99 -22.62 9.68
C PRO A 41 16.85 -21.19 10.24
N ASN A 42 17.87 -20.33 10.07
CA ASN A 42 17.89 -18.97 10.58
C ASN A 42 17.34 -17.92 9.59
N ILE A 43 16.97 -18.33 8.38
CA ILE A 43 16.37 -17.44 7.38
C ILE A 43 14.85 -17.71 7.28
N PRO A 44 14.00 -16.66 7.30
CA PRO A 44 12.56 -16.83 7.17
C PRO A 44 12.18 -17.46 5.83
N LYS A 45 11.32 -18.46 5.93
CA LYS A 45 10.67 -19.09 4.79
C LYS A 45 9.30 -18.45 4.53
N GLY A 46 8.88 -18.43 3.27
CA GLY A 46 7.57 -17.98 2.81
C GLY A 46 7.40 -16.47 2.67
N LEU A 47 8.49 -15.69 2.65
CA LEU A 47 8.45 -14.26 2.32
C LEU A 47 8.13 -14.01 0.85
N SER A 48 8.72 -14.78 -0.06
CA SER A 48 8.44 -14.70 -1.49
C SER A 48 6.97 -14.97 -1.78
N ASN A 49 6.40 -16.00 -1.15
CA ASN A 49 4.97 -16.28 -1.25
C ASN A 49 4.10 -15.16 -0.66
N PHE A 50 4.53 -14.53 0.45
CA PHE A 50 3.84 -13.37 1.00
C PHE A 50 3.84 -12.21 -0.01
N PHE A 51 5.02 -11.81 -0.52
CA PHE A 51 5.13 -10.69 -1.44
C PHE A 51 4.37 -10.95 -2.74
N ILE A 52 4.38 -12.16 -3.29
CA ILE A 52 3.60 -12.47 -4.49
C ILE A 52 2.09 -12.28 -4.26
N ARG A 53 1.56 -12.76 -3.14
CA ARG A 53 0.13 -12.58 -2.82
C ARG A 53 -0.21 -11.13 -2.58
N PHE A 54 0.58 -10.45 -1.75
CA PHE A 54 0.37 -9.05 -1.41
C PHE A 54 0.45 -8.15 -2.66
N TRP A 55 1.36 -8.46 -3.60
CA TRP A 55 1.45 -7.78 -4.89
C TRP A 55 0.16 -7.89 -5.70
N ILE A 56 -0.48 -9.06 -5.72
CA ILE A 56 -1.74 -9.25 -6.45
C ILE A 56 -2.82 -8.33 -5.86
N THR A 57 -2.90 -8.22 -4.54
CA THR A 57 -3.85 -7.33 -3.86
C THR A 57 -3.57 -5.86 -4.20
N ILE A 58 -2.38 -5.34 -3.87
CA ILE A 58 -2.10 -3.91 -4.04
C ILE A 58 -2.08 -3.46 -5.50
N GLU A 59 -1.69 -4.32 -6.45
CA GLU A 59 -1.74 -3.96 -7.87
C GLU A 59 -3.18 -3.93 -8.39
N ALA A 60 -4.08 -4.75 -7.85
CA ALA A 60 -5.49 -4.70 -8.20
C ALA A 60 -6.12 -3.39 -7.69
N ASP A 61 -5.81 -2.99 -6.46
CA ASP A 61 -6.29 -1.73 -5.88
C ASP A 61 -5.75 -0.53 -6.66
N MET A 62 -4.43 -0.46 -6.89
CA MET A 62 -3.83 0.61 -7.71
C MET A 62 -4.43 0.70 -9.11
N GLN A 63 -4.78 -0.43 -9.75
CA GLN A 63 -5.46 -0.43 -11.05
C GLN A 63 -6.89 0.07 -10.96
N LYS A 64 -7.63 -0.33 -9.92
CA LYS A 64 -9.00 0.14 -9.66
C LYS A 64 -9.01 1.64 -9.40
N GLU A 65 -8.06 2.12 -8.61
CA GLU A 65 -7.88 3.51 -8.28
C GLU A 65 -7.55 4.35 -9.53
N GLU A 66 -6.54 3.94 -10.30
CA GLU A 66 -6.10 4.65 -11.50
C GLU A 66 -7.16 4.68 -12.61
N SER A 67 -7.92 3.59 -12.76
CA SER A 67 -8.90 3.46 -13.85
C SER A 67 -10.25 4.08 -13.53
N HIS A 68 -10.61 4.19 -12.25
CA HIS A 68 -11.94 4.64 -11.84
C HIS A 68 -11.92 5.69 -10.73
N LEU A 69 -11.31 5.39 -9.57
CA LEU A 69 -11.42 6.24 -8.40
C LEU A 69 -10.77 7.61 -8.59
N PHE A 70 -9.51 7.67 -8.98
CA PHE A 70 -8.81 8.95 -9.17
C PHE A 70 -9.42 9.82 -10.27
N PRO A 71 -9.84 9.28 -11.44
CA PRO A 71 -10.64 10.04 -12.40
C PRO A 71 -11.89 10.68 -11.77
N LEU A 72 -12.60 9.94 -10.91
CA LEU A 72 -13.76 10.46 -10.18
C LEU A 72 -13.36 11.59 -9.22
N LEU A 73 -12.32 11.40 -8.41
CA LEU A 73 -11.82 12.41 -7.46
C LEU A 73 -11.35 13.70 -8.15
N LEU A 74 -10.84 13.60 -9.38
CA LEU A 74 -10.37 14.72 -10.19
C LEU A 74 -11.50 15.44 -10.94
N SER A 75 -12.67 14.82 -11.04
CA SER A 75 -13.84 15.42 -11.69
C SER A 75 -14.36 16.63 -10.89
N ASP A 76 -15.18 17.45 -11.55
CA ASP A 76 -15.83 18.60 -10.90
C ASP A 76 -17.15 18.22 -10.21
N GLU A 77 -17.63 16.99 -10.41
CA GLU A 77 -18.86 16.47 -9.84
C GLU A 77 -18.56 15.62 -8.59
N LEU A 78 -19.44 15.73 -7.59
CA LEU A 78 -19.37 14.89 -6.40
C LEU A 78 -20.33 13.73 -6.57
N GLU A 79 -19.80 12.50 -6.54
CA GLU A 79 -20.59 11.28 -6.69
C GLU A 79 -20.17 10.26 -5.63
N THR A 80 -21.17 9.62 -5.02
CA THR A 80 -20.92 8.49 -4.13
C THR A 80 -20.37 7.31 -4.92
N CYS A 81 -19.24 6.76 -4.48
CA CYS A 81 -18.63 5.59 -5.09
C CYS A 81 -18.40 4.54 -4.01
N GLU A 82 -18.98 3.35 -4.19
CA GLU A 82 -18.83 2.24 -3.25
C GLU A 82 -17.36 1.77 -3.19
N ASP A 83 -16.61 1.96 -4.26
CA ASP A 83 -15.19 1.63 -4.33
C ASP A 83 -14.36 2.37 -3.28
N ILE A 84 -14.78 3.57 -2.84
CA ILE A 84 -14.08 4.30 -1.78
C ILE A 84 -14.07 3.49 -0.47
N LYS A 85 -15.20 2.89 -0.10
CA LYS A 85 -15.27 2.09 1.12
C LYS A 85 -14.48 0.80 0.99
N GLU A 86 -14.57 0.14 -0.16
CA GLU A 86 -13.83 -1.09 -0.44
C GLU A 86 -12.31 -0.87 -0.36
N ILE A 87 -11.80 0.25 -0.90
CA ILE A 87 -10.39 0.63 -0.77
C ILE A 87 -10.01 0.90 0.69
N LEU A 88 -10.82 1.67 1.43
CA LEU A 88 -10.57 1.95 2.85
C LEU A 88 -10.54 0.68 3.71
N GLU A 89 -11.49 -0.24 3.51
CA GLU A 89 -11.52 -1.55 4.19
C GLU A 89 -10.31 -2.41 3.77
N GLY A 90 -9.97 -2.42 2.48
CA GLY A 90 -8.79 -3.11 1.97
C GLY A 90 -7.49 -2.60 2.61
N HIS A 91 -7.35 -1.29 2.80
CA HIS A 91 -6.20 -0.69 3.46
C HIS A 91 -6.06 -1.13 4.92
N GLU A 92 -7.16 -1.29 5.66
CA GLU A 92 -7.12 -1.82 7.03
C GLU A 92 -6.57 -3.26 7.07
N GLU A 93 -7.03 -4.12 6.15
CA GLU A 93 -6.55 -5.50 6.04
C GLU A 93 -5.06 -5.54 5.65
N GLN A 94 -4.66 -4.71 4.70
CA GLN A 94 -3.27 -4.61 4.23
C GLN A 94 -2.32 -4.11 5.31
N GLU A 95 -2.72 -3.11 6.10
CA GLU A 95 -1.92 -2.63 7.22
C GLU A 95 -1.65 -3.75 8.24
N LEU A 96 -2.66 -4.59 8.52
CA LEU A 96 -2.52 -5.75 9.39
C LEU A 96 -1.54 -6.77 8.81
N GLU A 97 -1.66 -7.13 7.53
CA GLU A 97 -0.73 -8.04 6.85
C GLU A 97 0.71 -7.54 6.88
N LEU A 98 0.92 -6.26 6.60
CA LEU A 98 2.24 -5.62 6.64
C LEU A 98 2.81 -5.59 8.05
N LYS A 99 1.97 -5.36 9.07
CA LYS A 99 2.38 -5.41 10.48
C LYS A 99 2.81 -6.82 10.89
N GLU A 100 2.10 -7.84 10.46
CA GLU A 100 2.47 -9.24 10.70
C GLU A 100 3.78 -9.62 10.00
N LEU A 101 3.95 -9.20 8.74
CA LEU A 101 5.24 -9.33 8.04
C LEU A 101 6.36 -8.68 8.84
N MET A 102 6.17 -7.45 9.31
CA MET A 102 7.20 -6.73 10.05
C MET A 102 7.56 -7.39 11.37
N ALA A 103 6.57 -7.90 12.11
CA ALA A 103 6.80 -8.66 13.34
C ALA A 103 7.61 -9.94 13.05
N LYS A 104 7.25 -10.66 11.98
CA LYS A 104 7.99 -11.85 11.53
C LYS A 104 9.44 -11.48 11.21
N VAL A 105 9.68 -10.49 10.36
CA VAL A 105 11.02 -10.07 9.92
C VAL A 105 11.89 -9.61 11.09
N GLN A 106 11.33 -8.86 12.05
CA GLN A 106 12.05 -8.45 13.28
C GLN A 106 12.45 -9.64 14.17
N GLY A 107 11.61 -10.67 14.25
CA GLY A 107 11.93 -11.89 15.00
C GLY A 107 13.22 -12.57 14.52
N TYR A 108 13.47 -12.57 13.20
CA TYR A 108 14.68 -13.15 12.61
C TYR A 108 15.93 -12.28 12.80
N GLU A 109 15.76 -10.95 12.86
CA GLU A 109 16.86 -10.01 13.14
C GLU A 109 17.45 -10.23 14.54
N LEU A 110 16.62 -10.67 15.51
CA LEU A 110 17.05 -10.93 16.89
C LEU A 110 17.67 -12.31 17.11
N SER A 111 17.39 -13.28 16.23
CA SER A 111 17.73 -14.70 16.46
C SER A 111 19.04 -15.17 15.83
N SER A 112 19.73 -14.33 15.07
CA SER A 112 20.83 -14.77 14.19
C SER A 112 22.10 -13.94 14.32
N GLU A 113 23.27 -14.57 14.14
CA GLU A 113 24.50 -13.87 13.72
C GLU A 113 24.31 -13.48 12.25
N VAL A 114 23.51 -12.45 12.02
CA VAL A 114 22.96 -12.23 10.69
C VAL A 114 24.00 -11.78 9.69
N ASN A 115 24.05 -12.47 8.56
CA ASN A 115 24.90 -12.07 7.47
C ASN A 115 24.45 -10.71 6.90
N LYS A 116 25.40 -10.00 6.29
CA LYS A 116 25.20 -8.64 5.77
C LYS A 116 24.05 -8.56 4.74
N GLU A 117 23.89 -9.59 3.92
CA GLU A 117 22.90 -9.62 2.84
C GLU A 117 21.46 -9.69 3.39
N TRP A 118 21.22 -10.50 4.41
CA TRP A 118 19.94 -10.52 5.11
C TRP A 118 19.65 -9.18 5.79
N THR A 119 20.63 -8.59 6.47
CA THR A 119 20.46 -7.27 7.11
C THR A 119 20.07 -6.20 6.09
N GLU A 120 20.68 -6.22 4.91
CA GLU A 120 20.32 -5.32 3.81
C GLU A 120 18.93 -5.61 3.25
N PHE A 121 18.51 -6.87 3.20
CA PHE A 121 17.16 -7.22 2.76
C PHE A 121 16.09 -6.78 3.74
N VAL A 122 16.32 -6.95 5.04
CA VAL A 122 15.42 -6.42 6.08
C VAL A 122 15.26 -4.90 5.97
N LYS A 123 16.35 -4.18 5.65
CA LYS A 123 16.28 -2.72 5.41
C LYS A 123 15.41 -2.39 4.19
N ASP A 124 15.54 -3.16 3.11
CA ASP A 124 14.69 -2.98 1.93
C ASP A 124 13.22 -3.24 2.26
N ILE A 125 12.90 -4.31 2.99
CA ILE A 125 11.54 -4.60 3.43
C ILE A 125 11.00 -3.41 4.25
N LYS A 126 11.72 -2.99 5.29
CA LYS A 126 11.33 -1.86 6.15
C LYS A 126 11.02 -0.59 5.34
N ARG A 127 11.86 -0.29 4.34
CA ARG A 127 11.72 0.87 3.48
C ARG A 127 10.47 0.79 2.59
N VAL A 128 10.26 -0.35 1.92
CA VAL A 128 9.10 -0.53 1.02
C VAL A 128 7.80 -0.54 1.80
N VAL A 129 7.75 -1.25 2.93
CA VAL A 129 6.57 -1.29 3.82
C VAL A 129 6.22 0.11 4.32
N LEU A 130 7.21 0.89 4.75
CA LEU A 130 6.99 2.28 5.15
C LEU A 130 6.43 3.12 4.00
N GLY A 131 6.94 2.95 2.78
CA GLY A 131 6.43 3.66 1.60
C GLY A 131 4.97 3.35 1.30
N ILE A 132 4.57 2.07 1.40
CA ILE A 132 3.18 1.64 1.20
C ILE A 132 2.28 2.22 2.28
N ASN A 133 2.66 2.14 3.56
CA ASN A 133 1.88 2.73 4.65
C ASN A 133 1.70 4.24 4.48
N ILE A 134 2.76 4.97 4.14
CA ILE A 134 2.68 6.42 3.89
C ILE A 134 1.73 6.72 2.73
N HIS A 135 1.70 5.88 1.69
CA HIS A 135 0.80 6.04 0.56
C HIS A 135 -0.66 5.81 0.96
N MET A 136 -0.96 4.67 1.62
CA MET A 136 -2.30 4.35 2.12
C MET A 136 -2.82 5.43 3.09
N ASP A 137 -1.98 5.93 4.01
CA ASP A 137 -2.35 6.99 4.95
C ASP A 137 -2.79 8.27 4.22
N ARG A 138 -2.04 8.66 3.18
CA ARG A 138 -2.34 9.87 2.38
C ARG A 138 -3.59 9.69 1.55
N GLU A 139 -3.77 8.50 0.98
CA GLU A 139 -4.98 8.16 0.25
C GLU A 139 -6.20 8.17 1.16
N ASN A 140 -6.13 7.54 2.33
CA ASN A 140 -7.19 7.56 3.32
C ASN A 140 -7.57 9.01 3.70
N GLU A 141 -6.60 9.90 3.94
CA GLU A 141 -6.87 11.32 4.21
C GLU A 141 -7.68 11.98 3.07
N ILE A 142 -7.31 11.72 1.82
CA ILE A 142 -8.00 12.24 0.63
C ILE A 142 -9.41 11.67 0.51
N LEU A 143 -9.56 10.35 0.67
CA LEU A 143 -10.83 9.64 0.55
C LEU A 143 -11.82 10.08 1.63
N PHE A 144 -11.38 10.16 2.88
CA PHE A 144 -12.22 10.68 3.97
C PHE A 144 -12.65 12.12 3.72
N LYS A 145 -11.74 12.98 3.24
CA LYS A 145 -12.08 14.35 2.87
C LYS A 145 -13.13 14.40 1.76
N TYR A 146 -13.00 13.55 0.73
CA TYR A 146 -13.96 13.49 -0.36
C TYR A 146 -15.36 13.06 0.13
N LEU A 147 -15.43 12.05 1.00
CA LEU A 147 -16.69 11.60 1.61
C LEU A 147 -17.36 12.70 2.44
N CYS A 148 -16.61 13.41 3.29
CA CYS A 148 -17.16 14.52 4.08
C CYS A 148 -17.81 15.60 3.19
N GLU A 149 -17.18 15.96 2.07
CA GLU A 149 -17.69 16.97 1.15
C GLU A 149 -18.98 16.49 0.44
N ILE A 150 -19.08 15.20 0.10
CA ILE A 150 -20.32 14.61 -0.42
C ILE A 150 -21.45 14.71 0.60
N GLU A 151 -21.18 14.35 1.86
CA GLU A 151 -22.16 14.40 2.94
C GLU A 151 -22.67 15.82 3.19
N GLU A 152 -21.76 16.80 3.24
CA GLU A 152 -22.10 18.22 3.40
C GLU A 152 -22.93 18.75 2.22
N SER A 153 -22.53 18.43 0.98
CA SER A 153 -23.28 18.81 -0.23
C SER A 153 -24.70 18.21 -0.24
N SER A 154 -24.82 16.93 0.13
CA SER A 154 -26.10 16.22 0.21
C SER A 154 -27.02 16.82 1.29
N ALA A 155 -26.47 17.19 2.46
CA ALA A 155 -27.22 17.83 3.53
C ALA A 155 -27.75 19.21 3.14
N LEU A 156 -26.96 20.00 2.42
CA LEU A 156 -27.37 21.32 1.90
C LEU A 156 -28.50 21.20 0.87
N GLN A 157 -28.41 20.24 -0.05
CA GLN A 157 -29.47 19.98 -1.03
C GLN A 157 -30.77 19.51 -0.37
N ALA A 158 -30.71 18.73 0.70
CA ALA A 158 -31.89 18.27 1.44
C ALA A 158 -32.60 19.38 2.25
N CYS A 159 -31.89 20.47 2.58
CA CYS A 159 -32.44 21.62 3.31
C CYS A 159 -32.95 22.76 2.41
N SER A 160 -32.79 22.63 1.08
CA SER A 160 -33.15 23.61 0.05
C SER A 160 -34.52 23.31 -0.56
#